data_AF-A0A178AKK4-F1
#
_entry.id   AF-A0A178AKK4-F1
#
_cell.length_a   1.000
_cell.length_b   1.000
_cell.length_c   1.000
_cell.angle_alpha   90.00
_cell.angle_beta   90.00
_cell.angle_gamma   90.00
#
_symmetry.space_group_name_H-M   'P 1'
#
loop_
_entity.id
_entity.type
_entity.pdbx_description
1 polymer ?
#
loop_
_entity_poly.entity_id
_entity_poly.type
_entity_poly.pdbx_seq_one_letter_code
_entity_poly.pdbx_strand_id
1 'polypeptide(L)'
;MKTIIATSIPAVFAAAGLYHLRNIYNAVHRVPEENISFSFSIPKTFQTSTSVKITNPQSHVPLHDSRSLTVALPGSISDEEILTHFVKGFFGGHVFRLERSVLRATRNEMTRFKAVENIPVSAKYWSVDELPEDELPPLHSLLFGVWRITDKHVENRASQNDSLPHQSYVDLAFGADDFYLAGVHRFTVSREAVESKTQNKSDDKTVDVKIEFSHAGCNPRKNERLKPDILEPLHNWYAMLLFREGVAEVLKAE
;
A
#
# COMPACT_ATOMS: atom_id res chain seq x y z
N MET A 1 33.79 8.48 34.92
CA MET A 1 33.27 7.42 34.00
C MET A 1 31.75 7.27 34.03
N LYS A 2 31.07 7.20 35.19
CA LYS A 2 29.60 7.02 35.24
C LYS A 2 28.78 8.16 34.60
N THR A 3 29.26 9.41 34.68
CA THR A 3 28.55 10.59 34.14
C THR A 3 28.60 10.71 32.61
N ILE A 4 29.62 10.13 31.96
CA ILE A 4 29.79 10.16 30.49
C ILE A 4 28.90 9.12 29.81
N ILE A 5 28.61 8.00 30.48
CA ILE A 5 27.71 6.94 29.99
C ILE A 5 26.24 7.38 30.13
N ALA A 6 25.90 8.20 31.13
CA ALA A 6 24.53 8.66 31.34
C ALA A 6 24.07 9.72 30.31
N THR A 7 25.00 10.52 29.75
CA THR A 7 24.68 11.56 28.76
C THR A 7 24.78 11.08 27.31
N SER A 8 25.52 10.00 27.03
CA SER A 8 25.67 9.47 25.67
C SER A 8 24.43 8.74 25.17
N ILE A 9 23.69 8.05 26.05
CA ILE A 9 22.51 7.25 25.66
C ILE A 9 21.37 8.13 25.10
N PRO A 10 20.93 9.23 25.77
CA PRO A 10 19.89 10.11 25.22
C PRO A 10 20.32 10.78 23.91
N ALA A 11 21.59 11.17 23.79
CA ALA A 11 22.12 11.78 22.58
C ALA A 11 22.10 10.82 21.39
N VAL A 12 22.41 9.53 21.61
CA VAL A 12 22.33 8.49 20.57
C VAL A 12 20.89 8.27 20.11
N PHE A 13 19.92 8.20 21.04
CA PHE A 13 18.50 8.07 20.66
C PHE A 13 17.98 9.29 19.92
N ALA A 14 18.35 10.50 20.34
CA ALA A 14 17.97 11.73 19.64
C ALA A 14 18.58 11.78 18.23
N ALA A 15 19.87 11.45 18.08
CA ALA A 15 20.53 11.41 16.78
C ALA A 15 19.92 10.34 15.85
N ALA A 16 19.63 9.15 16.37
CA ALA A 16 18.97 8.08 15.63
C ALA A 16 17.55 8.49 15.19
N GLY A 17 16.79 9.15 16.07
CA GLY A 17 15.47 9.69 15.75
C GLY A 17 15.52 10.77 14.66
N LEU A 18 16.42 11.73 14.77
CA LEU A 18 16.61 12.78 13.75
C LEU A 18 17.06 12.20 12.41
N TYR A 19 17.97 11.22 12.42
CA TYR A 19 18.39 10.51 11.21
C TYR A 19 17.21 9.78 10.56
N HIS A 20 16.36 9.13 11.36
CA HIS A 20 15.17 8.47 10.87
C HIS A 20 14.16 9.43 10.24
N LEU A 21 13.85 10.55 10.93
CA LEU A 21 12.96 11.59 10.41
C LEU A 21 13.50 12.22 9.14
N ARG A 22 14.83 12.45 9.06
CA ARG A 22 15.48 12.94 7.84
C ARG A 22 15.31 11.96 6.68
N ASN A 23 15.43 10.66 6.92
CA ASN A 23 15.26 9.66 5.88
C ASN A 23 13.80 9.58 5.40
N ILE A 24 12.82 9.67 6.32
CA ILE A 24 11.41 9.78 5.94
C ILE A 24 11.21 11.02 5.07
N TYR A 25 11.69 12.20 5.50
CA TYR A 25 11.61 13.42 4.71
C TYR A 25 12.23 13.27 3.31
N ASN A 26 13.45 12.73 3.24
CA ASN A 26 14.14 12.48 1.96
C ASN A 26 13.39 11.49 1.06
N ALA A 27 12.67 10.52 1.61
CA ALA A 27 11.87 9.60 0.81
C ALA A 27 10.62 10.29 0.26
N VAL A 28 9.92 11.08 1.08
CA VAL A 28 8.60 11.61 0.71
C VAL A 28 8.63 12.98 0.02
N HIS A 29 9.71 13.77 0.16
CA HIS A 29 9.77 15.14 -0.39
C HIS A 29 9.65 15.22 -1.92
N ARG A 30 9.98 14.13 -2.63
CA ARG A 30 9.85 14.03 -4.10
C ARG A 30 8.41 13.86 -4.58
N VAL A 31 7.51 13.53 -3.66
CA VAL A 31 6.07 13.36 -3.90
C VAL A 31 5.36 14.38 -3.01
N PRO A 32 5.20 15.64 -3.46
CA PRO A 32 4.61 16.69 -2.66
C PRO A 32 3.15 16.39 -2.35
N GLU A 33 2.72 16.70 -1.13
CA GLU A 33 1.37 16.35 -0.65
C GLU A 33 0.28 17.15 -1.38
N GLU A 34 0.60 18.37 -1.79
CA GLU A 34 -0.27 19.28 -2.54
C GLU A 34 -0.71 18.72 -3.91
N ASN A 35 0.02 17.75 -4.46
CA ASN A 35 -0.32 17.11 -5.72
C ASN A 35 -1.22 15.88 -5.54
N ILE A 36 -1.45 15.46 -4.29
CA ILE A 36 -2.17 14.23 -3.97
C ILE A 36 -3.63 14.57 -3.73
N SER A 37 -4.50 13.93 -4.50
CA SER A 37 -5.94 13.95 -4.24
C SER A 37 -6.26 13.04 -3.06
N PHE A 38 -7.03 13.54 -2.09
CA PHE A 38 -7.45 12.81 -0.90
C PHE A 38 -8.97 12.81 -0.77
N SER A 39 -9.56 11.69 -0.34
CA SER A 39 -11.00 11.54 -0.10
C SER A 39 -11.27 10.64 1.10
N PHE A 40 -12.36 10.89 1.83
CA PHE A 40 -12.91 10.00 2.88
C PHE A 40 -13.83 8.91 2.31
N SER A 41 -13.59 8.51 1.07
CA SER A 41 -14.37 7.50 0.36
C SER A 41 -13.46 6.63 -0.50
N ILE A 42 -13.98 5.46 -0.87
CA ILE A 42 -13.31 4.51 -1.76
C ILE A 42 -14.13 4.32 -3.04
N PRO A 43 -13.52 3.89 -4.15
CA PRO A 43 -14.24 3.54 -5.37
C PRO A 43 -15.33 2.49 -5.12
N LYS A 44 -16.46 2.62 -5.82
CA LYS A 44 -17.60 1.69 -5.69
C LYS A 44 -17.22 0.25 -6.05
N THR A 45 -16.35 0.07 -7.04
CA THR A 45 -15.80 -1.24 -7.44
C THR A 45 -15.04 -1.91 -6.30
N PHE A 46 -14.28 -1.14 -5.52
CA PHE A 46 -13.58 -1.64 -4.34
C PHE A 46 -14.54 -1.91 -3.18
N GLN A 47 -15.50 -1.02 -2.92
CA GLN A 47 -16.50 -1.19 -1.86
C GLN A 47 -17.28 -2.50 -1.98
N THR A 48 -17.56 -2.95 -3.22
CA THR A 48 -18.29 -4.20 -3.48
C THR A 48 -17.40 -5.44 -3.67
N SER A 49 -16.08 -5.28 -3.54
CA SER A 49 -15.09 -6.34 -3.80
C SER A 49 -15.20 -7.51 -2.83
N THR A 50 -14.67 -8.66 -3.25
CA THR A 50 -14.56 -9.84 -2.40
C THR A 50 -13.68 -9.55 -1.17
N SER A 51 -12.60 -8.78 -1.33
CA SER A 51 -11.71 -8.44 -0.21
C SER A 51 -12.41 -7.65 0.89
N VAL A 52 -13.26 -6.67 0.55
CA VAL A 52 -14.05 -5.94 1.56
C VAL A 52 -15.04 -6.88 2.27
N LYS A 53 -15.64 -7.83 1.55
CA LYS A 53 -16.54 -8.84 2.14
C LYS A 53 -15.79 -9.82 3.06
N ILE A 54 -14.52 -10.14 2.76
CA ILE A 54 -13.66 -10.95 3.63
C ILE A 54 -13.40 -10.23 4.94
N THR A 55 -13.10 -8.92 4.91
CA THR A 55 -12.65 -8.17 6.08
C THR A 55 -13.78 -7.53 6.89
N ASN A 56 -14.94 -7.31 6.27
CA ASN A 56 -16.13 -6.76 6.90
C ASN A 56 -17.40 -7.54 6.50
N PRO A 57 -17.48 -8.85 6.84
CA PRO A 57 -18.59 -9.70 6.41
C PRO A 57 -19.96 -9.26 6.96
N GLN A 58 -19.97 -8.56 8.10
CA GLN A 58 -21.19 -8.07 8.75
C GLN A 58 -21.62 -6.68 8.29
N SER A 59 -20.88 -6.07 7.35
CA SER A 59 -21.13 -4.70 6.88
C SER A 59 -21.21 -3.68 8.02
N HIS A 60 -20.34 -3.82 9.02
CA HIS A 60 -20.19 -2.85 10.11
C HIS A 60 -19.76 -1.49 9.57
N VAL A 61 -20.02 -0.43 10.35
CA VAL A 61 -19.63 0.95 10.03
C VAL A 61 -18.15 0.99 9.63
N PRO A 62 -17.85 1.28 8.36
CA PRO A 62 -16.47 1.27 7.89
C PRO A 62 -15.79 2.62 8.11
N LEU A 63 -14.45 2.57 8.14
CA LEU A 63 -13.56 3.69 7.94
C LEU A 63 -12.99 3.58 6.52
N HIS A 64 -13.25 4.59 5.70
CA HIS A 64 -12.81 4.64 4.30
C HIS A 64 -11.97 5.88 4.07
N ASP A 65 -10.88 5.70 3.32
CA ASP A 65 -10.13 6.81 2.77
C ASP A 65 -9.41 6.37 1.49
N SER A 66 -9.08 7.34 0.64
CA SER A 66 -8.29 7.11 -0.56
C SER A 66 -7.37 8.29 -0.85
N ARG A 67 -6.25 7.97 -1.50
CA ARG A 67 -5.25 8.91 -2.00
C ARG A 67 -4.87 8.54 -3.42
N SER A 68 -4.73 9.52 -4.28
CA SER A 68 -4.26 9.27 -5.65
C SER A 68 -3.39 10.39 -6.20
N LEU A 69 -2.47 10.02 -7.07
CA LEU A 69 -1.59 10.93 -7.79
C LEU A 69 -1.42 10.42 -9.22
N THR A 70 -1.46 11.34 -10.19
CA THR A 70 -1.10 11.05 -11.58
C THR A 70 0.37 11.41 -11.78
N VAL A 71 1.14 10.47 -12.32
CA VAL A 71 2.57 10.61 -12.62
C VAL A 71 2.83 10.25 -14.08
N ALA A 72 3.83 10.87 -14.69
CA ALA A 72 4.27 10.53 -16.03
C ALA A 72 5.33 9.42 -15.93
N LEU A 73 5.08 8.25 -16.51
CA LEU A 73 6.00 7.10 -16.46
C LEU A 73 6.34 6.61 -17.87
N PRO A 74 7.49 5.95 -18.08
CA PRO A 74 7.80 5.32 -19.35
C PRO A 74 6.65 4.42 -19.83
N GLY A 75 6.26 4.53 -21.10
CA GLY A 75 5.20 3.69 -21.67
C GLY A 75 5.52 2.20 -21.64
N SER A 76 6.81 1.82 -21.52
CA SER A 76 7.29 0.45 -21.44
C SER A 76 6.99 -0.25 -20.11
N ILE A 77 6.95 0.48 -18.98
CA ILE A 77 6.72 -0.13 -17.66
C ILE A 77 5.29 -0.71 -17.60
N SER A 78 5.17 -1.96 -17.16
CA SER A 78 3.90 -2.64 -16.99
C SER A 78 3.16 -2.18 -15.73
N ASP A 79 1.86 -2.46 -15.66
CA ASP A 79 1.08 -2.14 -14.46
C ASP A 79 1.48 -3.02 -13.27
N GLU A 80 1.90 -4.27 -13.52
CA GLU A 80 2.35 -5.17 -12.46
C GLU A 80 3.68 -4.70 -11.86
N GLU A 81 4.63 -4.24 -12.68
CA GLU A 81 5.87 -3.62 -12.20
C GLU A 81 5.56 -2.38 -11.35
N ILE A 82 4.67 -1.49 -11.80
CA ILE A 82 4.27 -0.31 -11.01
C ILE A 82 3.68 -0.73 -9.66
N LEU A 83 2.73 -1.67 -9.65
CA LEU A 83 2.12 -2.15 -8.40
C LEU A 83 3.16 -2.81 -7.49
N THR A 84 4.11 -3.54 -8.05
CA THR A 84 5.20 -4.19 -7.31
C THR A 84 6.12 -3.18 -6.67
N HIS A 85 6.61 -2.19 -7.42
CA HIS A 85 7.40 -1.09 -6.88
C HIS A 85 6.63 -0.31 -5.83
N PHE A 86 5.34 -0.05 -6.05
CA PHE A 86 4.49 0.63 -5.07
C PHE A 86 4.39 -0.16 -3.76
N VAL A 87 4.13 -1.48 -3.83
CA VAL A 87 4.10 -2.38 -2.64
C VAL A 87 5.46 -2.36 -1.92
N LYS A 88 6.57 -2.44 -2.67
CA LYS A 88 7.93 -2.38 -2.10
C LYS A 88 8.22 -1.04 -1.45
N GLY A 89 7.80 0.08 -2.03
CA GLY A 89 7.95 1.41 -1.44
C GLY A 89 7.10 1.56 -0.17
N PHE A 90 5.82 1.18 -0.24
CA PHE A 90 4.86 1.30 0.85
C PHE A 90 5.28 0.49 2.08
N PHE A 91 5.66 -0.77 1.89
CA PHE A 91 6.06 -1.64 3.01
C PHE A 91 7.56 -1.67 3.25
N GLY A 92 8.39 -1.20 2.33
CA GLY A 92 9.85 -1.23 2.42
C GLY A 92 10.49 0.11 2.80
N GLY A 93 9.72 1.19 2.69
CA GLY A 93 10.15 2.54 3.02
C GLY A 93 10.55 2.75 4.48
N HIS A 94 11.01 3.97 4.76
CA HIS A 94 11.46 4.40 6.07
C HIS A 94 10.32 4.56 7.05
N VAL A 95 9.13 4.98 6.59
CA VAL A 95 7.95 5.20 7.45
C VAL A 95 7.54 3.91 8.15
N PHE A 96 7.50 2.80 7.42
CA PHE A 96 7.11 1.48 7.95
C PHE A 96 8.29 0.70 8.59
N ARG A 97 9.50 1.26 8.65
CA ARG A 97 10.72 0.50 8.98
C ARG A 97 10.70 -0.06 10.40
N LEU A 98 10.19 0.68 11.38
CA LEU A 98 10.20 0.26 12.78
C LEU A 98 9.19 -0.88 13.00
N GLU A 99 7.98 -0.70 12.52
CA GLU A 99 6.90 -1.69 12.52
C GLU A 99 7.37 -2.98 11.83
N ARG A 100 7.95 -2.86 10.63
CA ARG A 100 8.53 -3.99 9.90
C ARG A 100 9.59 -4.73 10.68
N SER A 101 10.45 -4.01 11.40
CA SER A 101 11.52 -4.63 12.20
C SER A 101 10.95 -5.44 13.36
N VAL A 102 9.90 -4.93 14.02
CA VAL A 102 9.19 -5.64 15.09
C VAL A 102 8.46 -6.87 14.55
N LEU A 103 7.76 -6.75 13.42
CA LEU A 103 7.07 -7.87 12.77
C LEU A 103 8.05 -8.97 12.35
N ARG A 104 9.19 -8.59 11.74
CA ARG A 104 10.24 -9.53 11.35
C ARG A 104 10.86 -10.25 12.55
N ALA A 105 11.05 -9.54 13.67
CA ALA A 105 11.63 -10.12 14.88
C ALA A 105 10.67 -11.09 15.58
N THR A 106 9.37 -10.78 15.61
CA THR A 106 8.36 -11.60 16.29
C THR A 106 7.89 -12.79 15.48
N ARG A 107 7.88 -12.68 14.15
CA ARG A 107 7.38 -13.71 13.21
C ARG A 107 5.96 -14.19 13.51
N ASN A 108 5.12 -13.30 14.04
CA ASN A 108 3.73 -13.61 14.35
C ASN A 108 2.84 -13.38 13.13
N GLU A 109 1.94 -14.33 12.88
CA GLU A 109 0.87 -14.18 11.89
C GLU A 109 -0.34 -13.57 12.57
N MET A 110 -0.67 -12.33 12.20
CA MET A 110 -1.75 -11.56 12.82
C MET A 110 -3.03 -11.59 11.98
N THR A 111 -2.95 -12.06 10.73
CA THR A 111 -4.05 -11.99 9.78
C THR A 111 -4.84 -13.28 9.73
N ARG A 112 -6.09 -13.22 10.19
CA ARG A 112 -6.94 -14.40 10.41
C ARG A 112 -8.38 -14.09 10.05
N PHE A 113 -8.82 -14.58 8.91
CA PHE A 113 -10.18 -14.39 8.41
C PHE A 113 -10.81 -15.75 8.16
N LYS A 114 -12.02 -15.98 8.70
CA LYS A 114 -12.78 -17.22 8.52
C LYS A 114 -13.06 -17.51 7.06
N ALA A 115 -13.30 -16.47 6.25
CA ALA A 115 -13.58 -16.58 4.83
C ALA A 115 -12.43 -17.21 4.01
N VAL A 116 -11.19 -17.15 4.51
CA VAL A 116 -10.01 -17.69 3.83
C VAL A 116 -9.19 -18.62 4.74
N GLU A 117 -9.79 -19.15 5.81
CA GLU A 117 -9.14 -20.01 6.80
C GLU A 117 -8.69 -21.34 6.18
N ASN A 118 -9.49 -21.90 5.28
CA ASN A 118 -9.19 -23.15 4.58
C ASN A 118 -8.34 -22.98 3.32
N ILE A 119 -7.96 -21.74 3.00
CA ILE A 119 -7.11 -21.46 1.85
C ILE A 119 -5.66 -21.36 2.34
N PRO A 120 -4.73 -22.18 1.84
CA PRO A 120 -3.34 -22.13 2.28
C PRO A 120 -2.67 -20.80 1.93
N VAL A 121 -1.75 -20.36 2.79
CA VAL A 121 -0.84 -19.26 2.47
C VAL A 121 0.15 -19.76 1.42
N SER A 122 0.17 -19.11 0.25
CA SER A 122 0.97 -19.56 -0.90
C SER A 122 2.46 -19.24 -0.74
N ALA A 123 2.80 -18.10 -0.14
CA ALA A 123 4.15 -17.68 0.19
C ALA A 123 4.15 -16.76 1.42
N LYS A 124 5.27 -16.74 2.15
CA LYS A 124 5.48 -15.86 3.31
C LYS A 124 6.73 -15.01 3.09
N TYR A 125 6.58 -13.70 3.21
CA TYR A 125 7.65 -12.73 3.02
C TYR A 125 7.87 -11.98 4.33
N TRP A 126 8.99 -12.25 5.02
CA TRP A 126 9.32 -11.63 6.31
C TRP A 126 10.27 -10.43 6.16
N SER A 127 10.82 -10.22 4.97
CA SER A 127 11.65 -9.07 4.63
C SER A 127 11.31 -8.52 3.25
N VAL A 128 11.67 -7.26 3.00
CA VAL A 128 11.45 -6.58 1.71
C VAL A 128 12.29 -7.25 0.62
N ASP A 129 13.50 -7.69 0.98
CA ASP A 129 14.47 -8.33 0.07
C ASP A 129 13.98 -9.71 -0.42
N GLU A 130 12.94 -10.27 0.21
CA GLU A 130 12.31 -11.51 -0.24
C GLU A 130 11.18 -11.24 -1.26
N LEU A 131 10.69 -10.00 -1.37
CA LEU A 131 9.64 -9.65 -2.33
C LEU A 131 10.19 -9.71 -3.77
N PRO A 132 9.40 -10.16 -4.76
CA PRO A 132 9.84 -10.13 -6.14
C PRO A 132 10.20 -8.70 -6.58
N GLU A 133 11.07 -8.57 -7.58
CA GLU A 133 11.47 -7.27 -8.13
C GLU A 133 10.38 -6.68 -9.04
N ASP A 134 9.88 -7.48 -9.98
CA ASP A 134 9.10 -6.97 -11.11
C ASP A 134 7.66 -7.54 -11.17
N GLU A 135 7.31 -8.47 -10.27
CA GLU A 135 6.01 -9.15 -10.25
C GLU A 135 5.32 -9.07 -8.88
N LEU A 136 3.99 -8.98 -8.89
CA LEU A 136 3.25 -8.97 -7.65
C LEU A 136 3.32 -10.34 -6.97
N PRO A 137 3.48 -10.40 -5.63
CA PRO A 137 3.46 -11.68 -4.94
C PRO A 137 2.19 -12.50 -5.29
N PRO A 138 2.27 -13.84 -5.31
CA PRO A 138 1.13 -14.69 -5.66
C PRO A 138 -0.10 -14.41 -4.79
N LEU A 139 -1.29 -14.70 -5.32
CA LEU A 139 -2.53 -14.65 -4.55
C LEU A 139 -2.38 -15.47 -3.25
N HIS A 140 -2.89 -14.95 -2.14
CA HIS A 140 -2.75 -15.51 -0.78
C HIS A 140 -1.35 -15.49 -0.17
N SER A 141 -0.40 -14.77 -0.76
CA SER A 141 0.87 -14.46 -0.09
C SER A 141 0.63 -13.65 1.18
N LEU A 142 1.46 -13.89 2.19
CA LEU A 142 1.43 -13.18 3.47
C LEU A 142 2.71 -12.35 3.66
N LEU A 143 2.56 -11.04 3.65
CA LEU A 143 3.63 -10.07 3.83
C LEU A 143 3.74 -9.69 5.30
N PHE A 144 4.93 -9.84 5.86
CA PHE A 144 5.32 -9.51 7.23
C PHE A 144 4.41 -10.09 8.31
N GLY A 145 3.73 -11.21 8.02
CA GLY A 145 2.75 -11.83 8.93
C GLY A 145 1.41 -11.08 9.05
N VAL A 146 1.22 -9.96 8.34
CA VAL A 146 0.09 -9.03 8.57
C VAL A 146 -0.69 -8.72 7.29
N TRP A 147 -0.09 -8.73 6.10
CA TRP A 147 -0.82 -8.37 4.88
C TRP A 147 -1.00 -9.58 3.99
N ARG A 148 -2.21 -10.12 3.92
CA ARG A 148 -2.54 -11.25 3.05
C ARG A 148 -3.11 -10.72 1.74
N ILE A 149 -2.54 -11.13 0.61
CA ILE A 149 -3.10 -10.80 -0.71
C ILE A 149 -4.40 -11.58 -0.90
N THR A 150 -5.52 -10.89 -1.01
CA THR A 150 -6.86 -11.51 -1.14
C THR A 150 -7.43 -11.43 -2.54
N ASP A 151 -6.96 -10.49 -3.33
CA ASP A 151 -7.34 -10.33 -4.73
C ASP A 151 -6.22 -9.61 -5.48
N LYS A 152 -6.08 -9.90 -6.78
CA LYS A 152 -5.23 -9.12 -7.68
C LYS A 152 -5.72 -9.26 -9.11
N HIS A 153 -5.66 -8.17 -9.86
CA HIS A 153 -5.99 -8.11 -11.29
C HIS A 153 -4.91 -7.31 -11.99
N VAL A 154 -4.28 -7.90 -13.00
CA VAL A 154 -3.29 -7.23 -13.84
C VAL A 154 -3.81 -7.25 -15.27
N GLU A 155 -4.05 -6.08 -15.82
CA GLU A 155 -4.57 -5.95 -17.17
C GLU A 155 -3.48 -6.30 -18.19
N ASN A 156 -3.81 -7.19 -19.14
CA ASN A 156 -2.88 -7.55 -20.20
C ASN A 156 -3.09 -6.62 -21.41
N ARG A 157 -2.13 -5.73 -21.65
CA ARG A 157 -2.14 -4.77 -22.77
C ARG A 157 -2.26 -5.39 -24.16
N ALA A 158 -2.08 -6.71 -24.31
CA ALA A 158 -2.24 -7.40 -25.59
C ALA A 158 -3.70 -7.41 -26.09
N SER A 159 -4.69 -7.20 -25.21
CA SER A 159 -6.11 -7.14 -25.55
C SER A 159 -6.52 -5.71 -25.97
N GLN A 160 -6.14 -5.30 -27.17
CA GLN A 160 -6.30 -3.94 -27.73
C GLN A 160 -7.74 -3.47 -28.03
N ASN A 161 -8.77 -4.15 -27.55
CA ASN A 161 -10.16 -3.78 -27.80
C ASN A 161 -10.88 -3.51 -26.49
N ASP A 162 -10.68 -2.32 -25.89
CA ASP A 162 -11.77 -1.71 -25.13
C ASP A 162 -11.57 -0.20 -24.98
N SER A 163 -12.66 0.53 -25.19
CA SER A 163 -12.81 1.97 -24.98
C SER A 163 -12.94 2.34 -23.49
N LEU A 164 -12.56 1.42 -22.59
CA LEU A 164 -12.68 1.57 -21.16
C LEU A 164 -11.29 1.83 -20.53
N PRO A 165 -11.23 2.62 -19.44
CA PRO A 165 -9.98 2.81 -18.70
C PRO A 165 -9.45 1.46 -18.21
N HIS A 166 -8.22 1.15 -18.60
CA HIS A 166 -7.51 -0.05 -18.13
C HIS A 166 -7.08 0.16 -16.68
N GLN A 167 -7.44 -0.79 -15.82
CA GLN A 167 -7.16 -0.71 -14.39
C GLN A 167 -6.58 -2.04 -13.90
N SER A 168 -5.44 -1.96 -13.23
CA SER A 168 -4.82 -3.07 -12.51
C SER A 168 -4.84 -2.78 -11.01
N TYR A 169 -4.95 -3.81 -10.17
CA TYR A 169 -4.96 -3.63 -8.71
C TYR A 169 -4.45 -4.84 -7.93
N VAL A 170 -4.11 -4.61 -6.66
CA VAL A 170 -3.85 -5.63 -5.65
C VAL A 170 -4.52 -5.27 -4.32
N ASP A 171 -5.16 -6.26 -3.70
CA ASP A 171 -5.82 -6.14 -2.41
C ASP A 171 -5.04 -6.87 -1.32
N LEU A 172 -4.72 -6.15 -0.24
CA LEU A 172 -3.99 -6.64 0.90
C LEU A 172 -4.85 -6.53 2.17
N ALA A 173 -5.44 -7.65 2.58
CA ALA A 173 -6.21 -7.75 3.80
C ALA A 173 -5.31 -7.88 5.04
N PHE A 174 -5.71 -7.26 6.15
CA PHE A 174 -4.99 -7.28 7.43
C PHE A 174 -5.95 -7.30 8.62
N GLY A 175 -5.47 -7.83 9.75
CA GLY A 175 -6.28 -7.99 10.96
C GLY A 175 -7.10 -9.27 10.95
N ALA A 176 -8.18 -9.32 11.74
CA ALA A 176 -8.92 -10.56 11.90
C ALA A 176 -10.39 -10.32 12.28
N ASP A 177 -11.27 -11.24 11.87
CA ASP A 177 -12.70 -11.21 12.18
C ASP A 177 -13.00 -11.20 13.69
N ASP A 178 -12.08 -11.78 14.45
CA ASP A 178 -12.16 -11.90 15.90
C ASP A 178 -11.33 -10.85 16.62
N PHE A 179 -10.91 -9.74 16.00
CA PHE A 179 -10.06 -8.72 16.62
C PHE A 179 -10.71 -7.32 16.68
N TYR A 180 -10.00 -6.30 17.17
CA TYR A 180 -10.54 -4.94 17.23
C TYR A 180 -10.47 -4.19 15.90
N LEU A 181 -9.70 -4.73 14.93
CA LEU A 181 -9.46 -4.12 13.63
C LEU A 181 -9.37 -5.21 12.57
N ALA A 182 -10.09 -4.99 11.48
CA ALA A 182 -9.96 -5.70 10.23
C ALA A 182 -10.06 -4.69 9.09
N GLY A 183 -9.32 -4.91 8.01
CA GLY A 183 -9.43 -4.06 6.84
C GLY A 183 -8.65 -4.58 5.65
N VAL A 184 -8.76 -3.86 4.55
CA VAL A 184 -8.09 -4.13 3.30
C VAL A 184 -7.54 -2.83 2.72
N HIS A 185 -6.32 -2.91 2.19
CA HIS A 185 -5.75 -1.89 1.32
C HIS A 185 -5.86 -2.34 -0.13
N ARG A 186 -6.32 -1.46 -1.01
CA ARG A 186 -6.24 -1.65 -2.46
C ARG A 186 -5.24 -0.67 -3.04
N PHE A 187 -4.27 -1.18 -3.78
CA PHE A 187 -3.41 -0.38 -4.64
C PHE A 187 -3.87 -0.56 -6.07
N THR A 188 -4.02 0.55 -6.78
CA THR A 188 -4.63 0.60 -8.09
C THR A 188 -3.73 1.41 -9.03
N VAL A 189 -3.56 0.91 -10.24
CA VAL A 189 -2.96 1.61 -11.36
C VAL A 189 -4.01 1.76 -12.44
N SER A 190 -4.17 2.96 -12.98
CA SER A 190 -5.04 3.20 -14.12
C SER A 190 -4.37 4.10 -15.13
N ARG A 191 -4.51 3.77 -16.41
CA ARG A 191 -4.00 4.57 -17.54
C ARG A 191 -5.17 5.13 -18.33
N GLU A 192 -5.05 6.39 -18.74
CA GLU A 192 -6.03 6.97 -19.64
C GLU A 192 -5.93 6.32 -21.02
N ALA A 193 -7.07 6.18 -21.71
CA ALA A 193 -7.09 5.67 -23.07
C ALA A 193 -6.34 6.64 -23.98
N VAL A 194 -5.38 6.13 -24.76
CA VAL A 194 -4.64 6.95 -25.73
C VAL A 194 -5.63 7.39 -26.81
N GLU A 195 -6.06 8.65 -26.78
CA GLU A 195 -6.70 9.25 -27.96
C GLU A 195 -5.70 9.13 -29.12
N SER A 196 -6.11 8.44 -30.17
CA SER A 196 -5.33 8.16 -31.37
C SER A 196 -5.03 9.44 -32.14
N LYS A 197 -4.11 10.25 -31.64
CA LYS A 197 -3.54 11.38 -32.38
C LYS A 197 -2.03 11.29 -32.39
N THR A 198 -1.57 10.87 -33.57
CA THR A 198 -0.22 11.04 -34.13
C THR A 198 0.84 10.04 -33.68
N GLN A 199 0.99 8.99 -34.50
CA GLN A 199 2.18 8.15 -34.56
C GLN A 199 3.41 9.00 -34.93
N ASN A 200 4.16 9.42 -33.92
CA ASN A 200 5.60 9.59 -34.07
C ASN A 200 6.31 8.44 -33.36
N LYS A 201 7.13 7.71 -34.10
CA LYS A 201 8.04 6.66 -33.63
C LYS A 201 9.17 7.33 -32.83
N SER A 202 9.12 7.18 -31.52
CA SER A 202 10.27 7.32 -30.63
C SER A 202 10.03 6.39 -29.44
N ASP A 203 11.02 5.56 -29.13
CA ASP A 203 11.01 4.50 -28.10
C ASP A 203 10.99 5.02 -26.65
N ASP A 204 10.55 6.27 -26.45
CA ASP A 204 10.54 6.92 -25.13
C ASP A 204 9.32 7.85 -25.02
N LYS A 205 8.12 7.27 -25.07
CA LYS A 205 6.89 8.01 -24.77
C LYS A 205 6.52 7.79 -23.32
N THR A 206 6.60 8.84 -22.53
CA THR A 206 5.97 8.89 -21.22
C THR A 206 4.45 8.85 -21.37
N VAL A 207 3.77 8.20 -20.45
CA VAL A 207 2.31 8.13 -20.37
C VAL A 207 1.85 8.53 -18.98
N ASP A 208 0.70 9.19 -18.89
CA ASP A 208 0.11 9.55 -17.61
C ASP A 208 -0.51 8.30 -16.96
N VAL A 209 -0.09 8.03 -15.74
CA VAL A 209 -0.53 6.90 -14.93
C VAL A 209 -1.05 7.41 -13.60
N LYS A 210 -2.31 7.13 -13.29
CA LYS A 210 -2.88 7.39 -11.97
C LYS A 210 -2.60 6.20 -11.05
N ILE A 211 -1.92 6.48 -9.95
CA ILE A 211 -1.68 5.55 -8.83
C ILE A 211 -2.65 5.92 -7.71
N GLU A 212 -3.38 4.95 -7.18
CA GLU A 212 -4.36 5.14 -6.12
C GLU A 212 -4.18 4.12 -5.00
N PHE A 213 -4.19 4.58 -3.76
CA PHE A 213 -4.29 3.78 -2.56
C PHE A 213 -5.66 4.03 -1.92
N SER A 214 -6.44 2.96 -1.73
CA SER A 214 -7.71 2.98 -1.01
C SER A 214 -7.64 2.08 0.22
N HIS A 215 -8.23 2.53 1.32
CA HIS A 215 -8.35 1.80 2.58
C HIS A 215 -9.82 1.56 2.92
N ALA A 216 -10.14 0.33 3.33
CA ALA A 216 -11.40 0.00 3.97
C ALA A 216 -11.15 -0.77 5.27
N GLY A 217 -11.45 -0.15 6.40
CA GLY A 217 -11.31 -0.74 7.73
C GLY A 217 -12.63 -0.78 8.49
N CYS A 218 -12.75 -1.64 9.49
CA CYS A 218 -13.87 -1.64 10.43
C CYS A 218 -13.47 -2.26 11.78
N ASN A 219 -14.33 -2.10 12.78
CA ASN A 219 -14.34 -2.97 13.94
C ASN A 219 -15.15 -4.24 13.61
N PRO A 220 -14.53 -5.42 13.47
CA PRO A 220 -15.26 -6.62 13.05
C PRO A 220 -16.10 -7.23 14.18
N ARG A 221 -15.84 -6.87 15.45
CA ARG A 221 -16.57 -7.37 16.62
C ARG A 221 -17.82 -6.58 16.96
N LYS A 222 -17.85 -5.29 16.64
CA LYS A 222 -18.93 -4.36 17.02
C LYS A 222 -19.24 -3.43 15.86
N ASN A 223 -20.52 -3.21 15.61
CA ASN A 223 -21.00 -2.24 14.62
C ASN A 223 -20.83 -0.79 15.13
N GLU A 224 -19.59 -0.35 15.30
CA GLU A 224 -19.22 1.00 15.71
C GLU A 224 -17.98 1.48 14.96
N ARG A 225 -17.77 2.80 14.93
CA ARG A 225 -16.53 3.37 14.40
C ARG A 225 -15.33 2.88 15.20
N LEU A 226 -14.19 2.78 14.53
CA LEU A 226 -12.91 2.52 15.18
C LEU A 226 -12.62 3.62 16.20
N LYS A 227 -12.32 3.22 17.44
CA LYS A 227 -12.03 4.11 18.56
C LYS A 227 -10.60 3.89 19.05
N PRO A 228 -9.96 4.93 19.64
CA PRO A 228 -10.47 6.30 19.83
C PRO A 228 -10.58 7.11 18.53
N ASP A 229 -11.34 8.20 18.55
CA ASP A 229 -11.58 9.05 17.35
C ASP A 229 -10.29 9.64 16.75
N ILE A 230 -9.19 9.73 17.54
CA ILE A 230 -7.87 10.16 17.07
C ILE A 230 -7.21 9.13 16.12
N LEU A 231 -7.70 7.89 16.07
CA LEU A 231 -7.14 6.86 15.19
C LEU A 231 -7.32 7.21 13.72
N GLU A 232 -8.44 7.81 13.34
CA GLU A 232 -8.70 8.21 11.95
C GLU A 232 -7.72 9.28 11.45
N PRO A 233 -7.54 10.44 12.10
CA PRO A 233 -6.55 11.42 11.66
C PRO A 233 -5.12 10.90 11.74
N LEU A 234 -4.78 10.08 12.74
CA LEU A 234 -3.46 9.43 12.82
C LEU A 234 -3.23 8.48 11.65
N HIS A 235 -4.23 7.64 11.35
CA HIS A 235 -4.23 6.75 10.20
C HIS A 235 -4.04 7.56 8.93
N ASN A 236 -4.80 8.64 8.74
CA ASN A 236 -4.75 9.43 7.53
C ASN A 236 -3.38 10.08 7.28
N TRP A 237 -2.76 10.61 8.33
CA TRP A 237 -1.41 11.17 8.27
C TRP A 237 -0.37 10.09 7.95
N TYR A 238 -0.43 8.95 8.64
CA TYR A 238 0.51 7.85 8.45
C TYR A 238 0.38 7.23 7.05
N ALA A 239 -0.85 7.00 6.60
CA ALA A 239 -1.19 6.51 5.28
C ALA A 239 -0.76 7.47 4.15
N MET A 240 -0.76 8.78 4.39
CA MET A 240 -0.21 9.76 3.45
C MET A 240 1.30 9.61 3.29
N LEU A 241 2.04 9.42 4.38
CA LEU A 241 3.48 9.18 4.32
C LEU A 241 3.81 7.86 3.60
N LEU A 242 3.09 6.78 3.91
CA LEU A 242 3.25 5.48 3.24
C LEU A 242 2.94 5.55 1.74
N PHE A 243 1.86 6.24 1.36
CA PHE A 243 1.50 6.44 -0.03
C PHE A 243 2.62 7.17 -0.79
N ARG A 244 3.18 8.23 -0.19
CA ARG A 244 4.28 8.99 -0.78
C ARG A 244 5.54 8.15 -0.94
N GLU A 245 5.87 7.28 0.01
CA GLU A 245 6.99 6.33 -0.17
C GLU A 245 6.71 5.28 -1.24
N GLY A 246 5.47 4.79 -1.34
CA GLY A 246 5.03 3.91 -2.42
C GLY A 246 5.24 4.56 -3.80
N VAL A 247 4.75 5.78 -4.00
CA VAL A 247 4.95 6.50 -5.27
C VAL A 247 6.43 6.83 -5.50
N ALA A 248 7.16 7.26 -4.47
CA ALA A 248 8.57 7.59 -4.60
C ALA A 248 9.42 6.38 -5.05
N GLU A 249 9.02 5.15 -4.72
CA GLU A 249 9.65 3.93 -5.23
C GLU A 249 9.32 3.69 -6.70
N VAL A 250 8.07 3.90 -7.11
CA VAL A 250 7.67 3.82 -8.54
C VAL A 250 8.47 4.80 -9.40
N LEU A 251 8.69 6.03 -8.92
CA LEU A 251 9.45 7.06 -9.64
C LEU A 251 10.97 6.76 -9.72
N LYS A 252 11.48 5.74 -9.02
CA LYS A 252 12.88 5.28 -9.19
C LYS A 252 13.06 4.26 -10.31
N ALA A 253 11.96 3.70 -10.81
CA ALA A 253 11.97 2.79 -11.96
C ALA A 253 12.01 3.54 -13.31
N GLU A 254 12.05 4.88 -13.28
CA GLU A 254 12.43 5.76 -14.40
C GLU A 254 13.95 5.72 -14.66
#